data_AF-A0A1B6L253-F1
#
_entry.id   AF-A0A1B6L253-F1
#
_cell.length_a   1.000
_cell.length_b   1.000
_cell.length_c   1.000
_cell.angle_alpha   90.00
_cell.angle_beta   90.00
_cell.angle_gamma   90.00
#
_symmetry.space_group_name_H-M   'P 1'
#
loop_
_entity.id
_entity.type
_entity.pdbx_description
1 polymer ?
#
loop_
_entity_poly.entity_id
_entity_poly.type
_entity_poly.pdbx_seq_one_letter_code
_entity_poly.pdbx_strand_id
1 'polypeptide(L)'
;DVTLNGQDYPKNRLPGWDKGSIAYHADDGKVFIGCGVGEKFGPKCYKGDTMGCGISFPVPLNQRTHNLSFEDLRRQHEARNEGTLQDGNIDGSEFVEVFFTKNGTMVGVRRVVLPYGGFLPSIGMLSFHEKVKVNLKPLTG
;
A
#
# COMPACT_ATOMS: atom_id res chain seq x y z
N ASP A 1 2.19 -1.87 -6.80
CA ASP A 1 1.53 -0.96 -5.82
C ASP A 1 0.75 -1.75 -4.80
N VAL A 2 0.14 -1.06 -3.83
CA VAL A 2 -0.77 -1.69 -2.89
C VAL A 2 -2.05 -0.87 -2.70
N THR A 3 -3.18 -1.54 -2.56
CA THR A 3 -4.50 -0.92 -2.34
C THR A 3 -5.19 -1.54 -1.12
N LEU A 4 -6.27 -0.90 -0.67
CA LEU A 4 -7.30 -1.57 0.13
C LEU A 4 -7.83 -2.81 -0.58
N ASN A 5 -8.60 -3.61 0.17
CA ASN A 5 -9.35 -4.74 -0.36
C ASN A 5 -9.94 -4.43 -1.75
N GLY A 6 -9.66 -5.27 -2.74
CA GLY A 6 -9.96 -4.99 -4.15
C GLY A 6 -11.46 -4.90 -4.48
N GLN A 7 -12.35 -5.25 -3.53
CA GLN A 7 -13.79 -4.98 -3.62
C GLN A 7 -14.14 -3.51 -3.36
N ASP A 8 -13.33 -2.81 -2.56
CA ASP A 8 -13.61 -1.44 -2.11
C ASP A 8 -12.85 -0.37 -2.91
N TYR A 9 -11.84 -0.76 -3.70
CA TYR A 9 -11.09 0.17 -4.55
C TYR A 9 -11.78 0.39 -5.91
N PRO A 10 -11.96 1.64 -6.38
CA PRO A 10 -12.61 1.90 -7.67
C PRO A 10 -11.86 1.28 -8.85
N LYS A 11 -12.55 0.44 -9.63
CA LYS A 11 -11.95 -0.26 -10.79
C LYS A 11 -11.51 0.67 -11.93
N ASN A 12 -12.01 1.90 -11.95
CA ASN A 12 -11.72 2.91 -12.98
C ASN A 12 -10.67 3.94 -12.52
N ARG A 13 -9.95 3.66 -11.43
CA ARG A 13 -8.91 4.56 -10.89
C ARG A 13 -7.61 3.81 -10.70
N LEU A 14 -6.49 4.50 -10.91
CA LEU A 14 -5.17 3.92 -10.68
C LEU A 14 -4.90 3.76 -9.18
N PRO A 15 -4.12 2.75 -8.76
CA PRO A 15 -3.63 2.66 -7.38
C PRO A 15 -3.01 3.98 -6.91
N GLY A 16 -3.17 4.28 -5.62
CA GLY A 16 -2.66 5.48 -4.96
C GLY A 16 -3.57 6.72 -5.06
N TRP A 17 -4.56 6.72 -5.97
CA TRP A 17 -5.44 7.87 -6.18
C TRP A 17 -6.55 8.02 -5.14
N ASP A 18 -6.93 6.94 -4.47
CA ASP A 18 -8.04 6.89 -3.52
C ASP A 18 -7.56 6.36 -2.16
N LYS A 19 -8.22 6.81 -1.09
CA LYS A 19 -7.82 6.57 0.30
C LYS A 19 -7.51 5.09 0.59
N GLY A 20 -6.49 4.88 1.42
CA GLY A 20 -6.05 3.52 1.79
C GLY A 20 -5.27 2.80 0.69
N SER A 21 -4.80 3.51 -0.34
CA SER A 21 -3.87 2.98 -1.33
C SER A 21 -2.62 3.83 -1.42
N ILE A 22 -1.50 3.17 -1.74
CA ILE A 22 -0.23 3.80 -2.08
C ILE A 22 0.36 3.15 -3.33
N ALA A 23 0.85 3.98 -4.24
CA ALA A 23 1.37 3.52 -5.52
C ALA A 23 2.54 4.33 -6.02
N TYR A 24 3.41 3.68 -6.77
CA TYR A 24 4.46 4.31 -7.55
C TYR A 24 4.04 4.33 -9.02
N HIS A 25 3.94 5.51 -9.61
CA HIS A 25 3.54 5.65 -11.00
C HIS A 25 4.77 5.67 -11.91
N ALA A 26 4.82 4.68 -12.81
CA ALA A 26 5.98 4.41 -13.66
C ALA A 26 6.28 5.53 -14.66
N ASP A 27 5.25 6.24 -15.13
CA ASP A 27 5.34 7.26 -16.18
C ASP A 27 5.96 8.57 -15.71
N ASP A 28 5.82 8.92 -14.43
CA ASP A 28 6.34 10.17 -13.86
C ASP A 28 7.29 9.99 -12.67
N GLY A 29 7.38 8.76 -12.12
CA GLY A 29 8.25 8.42 -10.99
C GLY A 29 7.76 8.98 -9.65
N LYS A 30 6.48 9.34 -9.55
CA LYS A 30 5.90 9.88 -8.33
C LYS A 30 5.26 8.80 -7.47
N VAL A 31 5.10 9.13 -6.20
CA VAL A 31 4.29 8.35 -5.26
C VAL A 31 2.94 9.02 -5.03
N PHE A 32 1.87 8.23 -5.06
CA PHE A 32 0.50 8.66 -4.84
C PHE A 32 -0.02 7.97 -3.58
N ILE A 33 -0.57 8.73 -2.63
CA ILE A 33 -1.00 8.22 -1.32
C ILE A 33 -2.41 8.72 -1.04
N GLY A 34 -3.41 7.91 -1.36
CA GLY A 34 -4.81 8.22 -1.07
C GLY A 34 -5.39 9.43 -1.82
N CYS A 35 -4.69 9.98 -2.81
CA CYS A 35 -5.11 11.17 -3.54
C CYS A 35 -4.55 11.18 -4.97
N GLY A 36 -5.27 11.82 -5.89
CA GLY A 36 -4.87 11.94 -7.30
C GLY A 36 -3.69 12.89 -7.57
N VAL A 37 -2.99 13.36 -6.53
CA VAL A 37 -1.85 14.29 -6.64
C VAL A 37 -0.59 13.58 -6.16
N GLY A 38 0.31 13.29 -7.11
CA GLY A 38 1.56 12.59 -6.83
C GLY A 38 2.65 13.51 -6.32
N GLU A 39 3.53 12.97 -5.47
CA GLU A 39 4.74 13.64 -4.97
C GLU A 39 5.99 13.12 -5.68
N LYS A 40 6.99 13.99 -5.90
CA LYS A 40 8.28 13.57 -6.45
C LYS A 40 8.94 12.56 -5.52
N PHE A 41 9.31 11.39 -6.06
CA PHE A 41 9.80 10.28 -5.26
C PHE A 41 11.01 9.58 -5.90
N GLY A 42 10.90 9.16 -7.15
CA GLY A 42 11.94 8.42 -7.86
C GLY A 42 12.00 8.72 -9.36
N PRO A 43 12.82 7.95 -10.10
CA PRO A 43 12.96 8.09 -11.54
C PRO A 43 11.87 7.32 -12.31
N LYS A 44 11.41 7.87 -13.43
CA LYS A 44 10.52 7.16 -14.37
C LYS A 44 11.03 5.75 -14.71
N CYS A 45 10.11 4.86 -15.03
CA CYS A 45 10.40 3.49 -15.46
C CYS A 45 10.20 3.37 -16.97
N TYR A 46 10.96 2.45 -17.57
CA TYR A 46 10.90 2.14 -18.98
C TYR A 46 10.84 0.63 -19.21
N LYS A 47 10.59 0.24 -20.46
CA LYS A 47 10.62 -1.16 -20.88
C LYS A 47 11.94 -1.82 -20.44
N GLY A 48 11.83 -2.91 -19.70
CA GLY A 48 12.97 -3.67 -19.17
C GLY A 48 13.27 -3.39 -17.69
N ASP A 49 12.77 -2.29 -17.12
CA ASP A 49 12.87 -2.04 -15.68
C ASP A 49 12.02 -3.02 -14.87
N THR A 50 12.53 -3.42 -13.72
CA THR A 50 11.83 -4.23 -12.72
C THR A 50 11.52 -3.39 -11.50
N MET A 51 10.23 -3.27 -11.15
CA MET A 51 9.80 -2.57 -9.94
C MET A 51 9.40 -3.57 -8.86
N GLY A 52 9.86 -3.30 -7.64
CA GLY A 52 9.40 -4.00 -6.43
C GLY A 52 8.63 -3.06 -5.52
N CYS A 53 7.69 -3.64 -4.77
CA CYS A 53 6.91 -2.97 -3.73
C CYS A 53 6.81 -3.93 -2.54
N GLY A 54 7.11 -3.45 -1.33
CA GLY A 54 7.07 -4.27 -0.13
C GLY A 54 6.61 -3.49 1.08
N ILE A 55 6.24 -4.23 2.13
CA ILE A 55 5.78 -3.68 3.40
C ILE A 55 6.72 -4.17 4.49
N SER A 56 7.29 -3.24 5.24
CA SER A 56 8.02 -3.51 6.48
C SER A 56 7.12 -3.21 7.66
N PHE A 57 6.85 -4.25 8.45
CA PHE A 57 6.05 -4.17 9.66
C PHE A 57 6.98 -3.99 10.87
N PRO A 58 6.79 -2.96 11.72
CA PRO A 58 7.55 -2.84 12.95
C PRO A 58 7.34 -4.06 13.86
N VAL A 59 8.37 -4.42 14.64
CA VAL A 59 8.43 -5.65 15.45
C VAL A 59 7.20 -5.91 16.35
N PRO A 60 6.58 -4.90 17.00
CA PRO A 60 5.36 -5.12 17.78
C PRO A 60 4.16 -5.58 16.94
N LEU A 61 4.07 -5.19 15.66
CA LEU A 61 2.98 -5.60 14.76
C LEU A 61 3.15 -7.03 14.27
N ASN A 62 4.39 -7.42 13.94
CA ASN A 62 4.69 -8.81 13.56
C ASN A 62 4.29 -9.82 14.64
N GLN A 63 4.35 -9.44 15.92
CA GLN A 63 3.95 -10.35 17.00
C GLN A 63 2.44 -10.37 17.25
N ARG A 64 1.75 -9.25 17.02
CA ARG A 64 0.29 -9.12 17.25
C ARG A 64 -0.54 -9.79 16.17
N THR A 65 -0.18 -9.60 14.90
CA THR A 65 -0.96 -10.13 13.76
C THR A 65 -0.80 -11.64 13.61
N HIS A 66 0.35 -12.20 13.99
CA HIS A 66 0.60 -13.65 13.90
C HIS A 66 -0.30 -14.49 14.82
N ASN A 67 -0.89 -13.90 15.86
CA ASN A 67 -1.66 -14.62 16.88
C ASN A 67 -3.17 -14.35 16.85
N LEU A 68 -3.66 -13.50 15.93
CA LEU A 68 -5.08 -13.14 15.86
C LEU A 68 -5.71 -13.74 14.59
N SER A 69 -6.89 -14.35 14.74
CA SER A 69 -7.66 -14.77 13.57
C SER A 69 -8.24 -13.54 12.85
N PHE A 70 -8.56 -13.69 11.56
CA PHE A 70 -9.24 -12.64 10.78
C PHE A 70 -10.54 -12.16 11.44
N GLU A 71 -11.26 -13.05 12.13
CA GLU A 71 -12.49 -12.69 12.86
C GLU A 71 -12.20 -11.89 14.14
N ASP A 72 -11.07 -12.13 14.80
CA ASP A 72 -10.68 -11.37 16.00
C ASP A 72 -10.29 -9.93 15.63
N LEU A 73 -9.57 -9.76 14.52
CA LEU A 73 -9.28 -8.43 13.96
C LEU A 73 -10.58 -7.68 13.63
N ARG A 74 -11.58 -8.38 13.07
CA ARG A 74 -12.87 -7.77 12.67
C ARG A 74 -13.67 -7.26 13.85
N ARG A 75 -13.80 -8.07 14.89
CA ARG A 75 -14.48 -7.68 16.13
C ARG A 75 -13.80 -6.49 16.81
N GLN A 76 -12.47 -6.44 16.83
CA GLN A 76 -11.73 -5.30 17.40
C GLN A 76 -11.96 -4.01 16.63
N HIS A 77 -12.08 -4.07 15.30
CA HIS A 77 -12.34 -2.90 14.46
C HIS A 77 -13.80 -2.41 14.58
N GLU A 78 -14.77 -3.32 14.59
CA GLU A 78 -16.19 -2.99 14.79
C GLU A 78 -16.40 -2.31 16.16
N ALA A 79 -15.76 -2.82 17.22
CA ALA A 79 -15.80 -2.20 18.55
C ALA A 79 -15.17 -0.79 18.61
N ARG A 80 -14.21 -0.47 17.73
CA ARG A 80 -13.59 0.87 17.65
C ARG A 80 -14.45 1.89 16.90
N ASN A 81 -15.28 1.47 15.94
CA ASN A 81 -16.10 2.36 15.13
C ASN A 81 -17.45 2.74 15.77
N GLU A 82 -17.88 2.07 16.86
CA GLU A 82 -19.05 2.50 17.64
C GLU A 82 -18.74 3.66 18.62
N GLY A 83 -17.46 4.05 18.77
CA GLY A 83 -17.04 5.23 19.51
C GLY A 83 -17.04 6.48 18.63
N THR A 84 -17.94 7.41 18.90
CA THR A 84 -18.08 8.75 18.30
C THR A 84 -16.75 9.39 17.88
N LEU A 85 -16.69 9.90 16.64
CA LEU A 85 -15.65 10.79 16.14
C LEU A 85 -15.53 12.04 17.03
N GLN A 86 -14.70 11.98 18.07
CA GLN A 86 -14.15 13.17 18.71
C GLN A 86 -12.70 12.90 19.12
N ASP A 87 -11.89 13.88 18.76
CA ASP A 87 -10.54 14.18 19.23
C ASP A 87 -9.35 13.66 18.41
N GLY A 88 -8.56 14.63 17.96
CA GLY A 88 -7.43 14.52 17.05
C GLY A 88 -6.19 13.93 17.69
N ASN A 89 -6.29 12.70 18.19
CA ASN A 89 -5.13 11.95 18.68
C ASN A 89 -4.88 10.73 17.78
N ILE A 90 -3.96 10.86 16.83
CA ILE A 90 -3.52 9.82 15.87
C ILE A 90 -2.58 8.82 16.59
N ASP A 91 -2.98 8.32 17.76
CA ASP A 91 -2.16 7.47 18.64
C ASP A 91 -2.63 6.00 18.66
N GLY A 92 -3.70 5.68 17.92
CA GLY A 92 -4.28 4.33 17.83
C GLY A 92 -4.21 3.65 16.45
N SER A 93 -3.78 4.38 15.41
CA SER A 93 -3.63 3.84 14.06
C SER A 93 -2.26 3.19 13.91
N GLU A 94 -2.23 1.89 13.62
CA GLU A 94 -0.99 1.19 13.31
C GLU A 94 -0.43 1.72 11.98
N PHE A 95 0.88 1.95 11.93
CA PHE A 95 1.57 2.43 10.73
C PHE A 95 2.52 1.35 10.22
N VAL A 96 2.66 1.30 8.90
CA VAL A 96 3.65 0.44 8.23
C VAL A 96 4.49 1.26 7.28
N GLU A 97 5.68 0.74 6.99
CA GLU A 97 6.58 1.31 5.99
C GLU A 97 6.39 0.57 4.67
N VAL A 98 5.88 1.28 3.66
CA VAL A 98 5.83 0.77 2.28
C VAL A 98 7.06 1.28 1.56
N PHE A 99 7.80 0.37 0.94
CA PHE A 99 9.01 0.68 0.20
C PHE A 99 8.90 0.26 -1.25
N PHE A 100 9.61 0.97 -2.12
CA PHE A 100 9.68 0.68 -3.55
C PHE A 100 11.12 0.48 -3.97
N THR A 101 11.33 -0.45 -4.89
CA THR A 101 12.64 -0.70 -5.51
C THR A 101 12.55 -0.61 -7.02
N LYS A 102 13.66 -0.21 -7.65
CA LYS A 102 13.86 -0.25 -9.09
C LYS A 102 15.13 -1.02 -9.39
N ASN A 103 15.00 -2.10 -10.16
CA ASN A 103 16.10 -3.00 -10.53
C ASN A 103 16.86 -3.52 -9.31
N GLY A 104 16.15 -3.83 -8.23
CA GLY A 104 16.71 -4.30 -6.96
C GLY A 104 17.21 -3.21 -6.01
N THR A 105 17.33 -1.96 -6.46
CA THR A 105 17.79 -0.83 -5.63
C THR A 105 16.62 -0.09 -5.00
N MET A 106 16.73 0.26 -3.72
CA MET A 106 15.74 1.07 -3.00
C MET A 106 15.55 2.43 -3.67
N VAL A 107 14.30 2.74 -4.04
CA VAL A 107 13.89 4.07 -4.54
C VAL A 107 13.51 4.97 -3.36
N GLY A 108 12.78 4.41 -2.39
CA GLY A 108 12.40 5.12 -1.18
C GLY A 108 11.38 4.38 -0.33
N VAL A 109 11.03 5.00 0.79
CA VAL A 109 10.09 4.49 1.79
C VAL A 109 9.03 5.55 2.09
N ARG A 110 7.81 5.10 2.35
CA ARG A 110 6.70 5.93 2.85
C ARG A 110 6.03 5.24 4.02
N ARG A 111 5.83 5.99 5.09
CA ARG A 111 5.05 5.55 6.24
C ARG A 111 3.59 5.87 5.99
N VAL A 112 2.73 4.86 6.04
CA VAL A 112 1.29 4.98 5.81
C VAL A 112 0.52 4.30 6.92
N VAL A 113 -0.71 4.76 7.16
CA VAL A 113 -1.64 4.07 8.05
C VAL A 113 -1.91 2.69 7.47
N LEU A 114 -1.78 1.64 8.29
CA LEU A 114 -2.16 0.28 7.93
C LEU A 114 -3.69 0.22 7.88
N PRO A 115 -4.29 0.00 6.70
CA PRO A 115 -5.72 -0.17 6.62
C PRO A 115 -6.18 -1.43 7.32
N TYR A 116 -7.42 -1.41 7.81
CA TYR A 116 -8.07 -2.59 8.34
C TYR A 116 -8.12 -3.70 7.28
N GLY A 117 -7.74 -4.93 7.66
CA GLY A 117 -7.58 -6.06 6.72
C GLY A 117 -6.28 -6.04 5.90
N GLY A 118 -5.45 -5.01 6.06
CA GLY A 118 -4.16 -4.88 5.39
C GLY A 118 -4.26 -4.45 3.93
N PHE A 119 -3.12 -4.54 3.26
CA PHE A 119 -2.96 -4.14 1.87
C PHE A 119 -2.97 -5.36 0.94
N LEU A 120 -3.54 -5.20 -0.26
CA LEU A 120 -3.42 -6.18 -1.35
C LEU A 120 -2.47 -5.68 -2.44
N PRO A 121 -1.69 -6.57 -3.07
CA PRO A 121 -0.91 -6.23 -4.26
C PRO A 121 -1.83 -5.78 -5.40
N SER A 122 -1.54 -4.61 -5.96
CA SER A 122 -2.34 -4.01 -7.03
C SER A 122 -1.47 -3.39 -8.12
N ILE A 123 -2.02 -3.40 -9.34
CA ILE A 123 -1.40 -2.87 -10.56
C ILE A 123 -2.47 -2.11 -11.32
N GLY A 124 -2.18 -0.86 -11.68
CA GLY A 124 -2.98 -0.09 -12.62
C GLY A 124 -2.28 0.02 -13.97
N MET A 125 -3.06 -0.06 -15.06
CA MET A 125 -2.61 0.24 -16.42
C MET A 125 -3.58 1.26 -17.02
N LEU A 126 -3.06 2.26 -17.72
CA LEU A 126 -3.86 3.37 -18.25
C LEU A 126 -3.82 3.44 -19.77
N SER A 127 -2.69 3.07 -20.37
CA SER A 127 -2.48 3.21 -21.82
C SER A 127 -2.61 1.90 -22.56
N PHE A 128 -3.03 1.99 -23.83
CA PHE A 128 -3.11 0.83 -24.71
C PHE A 128 -1.69 0.28 -24.97
N HIS A 129 -1.55 -1.07 -24.94
CA HIS A 129 -0.30 -1.85 -25.07
C HIS A 129 0.62 -1.91 -23.85
N GLU A 130 0.25 -1.37 -22.70
CA GLU A 130 1.00 -1.63 -21.46
C GLU A 130 0.97 -3.13 -21.12
N LYS A 131 2.14 -3.67 -20.76
CA LYS A 131 2.30 -5.08 -20.35
C LYS A 131 3.27 -5.15 -19.20
N VAL A 132 2.88 -5.86 -18.16
CA VAL A 132 3.72 -6.14 -17.00
C VAL A 132 3.68 -7.63 -16.68
N LYS A 133 4.76 -8.13 -16.09
CA LYS A 133 4.83 -9.49 -15.54
C LYS A 133 4.94 -9.39 -14.03
N VAL A 134 4.05 -10.09 -13.32
CA VAL A 134 3.99 -10.05 -11.86
C VAL A 134 4.70 -11.27 -11.28
N ASN A 135 5.53 -11.04 -10.26
CA ASN A 135 6.09 -12.09 -9.43
C ASN A 135 5.66 -11.86 -7.97
N LEU A 136 4.78 -12.72 -7.46
CA LEU A 136 4.25 -12.64 -6.09
C LEU A 136 5.03 -13.52 -5.10
N LYS A 137 6.13 -14.14 -5.53
CA LYS A 137 7.02 -14.83 -4.59
C LYS A 137 7.57 -13.79 -3.61
N PRO A 138 7.43 -13.98 -2.29
CA PRO A 138 8.04 -13.09 -1.32
C PRO A 138 9.53 -12.97 -1.63
N LEU A 139 10.08 -11.76 -1.49
CA LEU A 139 11.53 -11.59 -1.42
C LEU A 139 11.95 -12.15 -0.06
N THR A 140 12.06 -13.48 0.05
CA THR A 140 12.62 -14.14 1.22
C THR A 140 14.09 -13.77 1.28
N GLY A 141 14.48 -13.09 2.35
CA GLY A 141 15.88 -13.09 2.81
C GLY A 141 16.25 -14.45 3.34
#